data_AF-A0A925JJR2-F1
#
_entry.id   AF-A0A925JJR2-F1
#
_cell.length_a   1.000
_cell.length_b   1.000
_cell.length_c   1.000
_cell.angle_alpha   90.00
_cell.angle_beta   90.00
_cell.angle_gamma   90.00
#
_symmetry.space_group_name_H-M   'P 1'
#
loop_
_entity.id
_entity.type
_entity.pdbx_description
1 polymer ?
#
loop_
_entity_poly.entity_id
_entity_poly.type
_entity_poly.pdbx_seq_one_letter_code
_entity_poly.pdbx_strand_id
1 'polypeptide(L)' 'TVPADLAKALATEQRAGEHFEAFSKSSKKAILYWIESAKRAETRARRIAETVRLAARNKRANFDE' A
#
# COMPACT_ATOMS: atom_id res chain seq x y z
N THR A 1 2.99 -7.59 -9.59
CA THR A 1 3.06 -6.23 -10.16
C THR A 1 2.23 -5.28 -9.31
N VAL A 2 2.59 -4.01 -9.20
CA VAL A 2 1.80 -3.03 -8.42
C VAL A 2 0.52 -2.69 -9.20
N PRO A 3 -0.68 -2.76 -8.59
CA PRO A 3 -1.92 -2.42 -9.26
C PRO A 3 -2.00 -0.91 -9.53
N ALA A 4 -2.66 -0.55 -10.63
CA ALA A 4 -2.74 0.84 -11.10
C ALA A 4 -3.40 1.77 -10.08
N ASP A 5 -4.40 1.27 -9.34
CA ASP A 5 -5.07 2.02 -8.27
C ASP A 5 -4.11 2.42 -7.13
N LEU A 6 -3.30 1.49 -6.63
CA LEU A 6 -2.28 1.75 -5.62
C LEU A 6 -1.18 2.66 -6.16
N ALA A 7 -0.71 2.43 -7.39
CA ALA A 7 0.30 3.27 -8.01
C ALA A 7 -0.18 4.73 -8.13
N LYS A 8 -1.44 4.94 -8.53
CA LYS A 8 -2.04 6.29 -8.60
C LYS A 8 -2.14 6.94 -7.22
N ALA A 9 -2.54 6.18 -6.19
CA ALA A 9 -2.64 6.69 -4.83
C ALA A 9 -1.26 6.98 -4.18
N LEU A 10 -0.23 6.21 -4.53
CA LEU A 10 1.15 6.51 -4.13
C LEU A 10 1.71 7.73 -4.87
N ALA A 11 1.31 7.95 -6.13
CA ALA A 11 1.71 9.12 -6.90
C ALA A 11 1.13 10.44 -6.37
N THR A 12 0.01 10.41 -5.64
CA THR A 12 -0.52 11.63 -4.98
C THR A 12 0.28 12.04 -3.74
N GLU A 13 1.04 11.11 -3.16
CA GLU A 13 1.83 11.32 -1.94
C GLU A 13 3.27 10.85 -2.17
N GLN A 14 4.12 11.74 -2.70
CA GLN A 14 5.49 11.41 -3.10
C GLN A 14 6.29 10.67 -2.01
N ARG A 15 6.19 11.13 -0.75
CA ARG A 15 6.83 10.47 0.41
C ARG A 15 6.37 9.03 0.62
N ALA A 16 5.08 8.77 0.41
CA ALA A 16 4.53 7.41 0.52
C ALA A 16 5.08 6.52 -0.59
N GLY A 17 5.18 7.04 -1.82
CA GLY A 17 5.80 6.36 -2.95
C GLY A 17 7.27 5.99 -2.68
N GLU A 18 8.07 6.95 -2.21
CA GLU A 18 9.49 6.74 -1.89
C GLU A 18 9.69 5.67 -0.80
N HIS A 19 8.96 5.76 0.31
CA HIS A 19 9.05 4.75 1.38
C HIS A 19 8.52 3.39 0.93
N PHE A 20 7.43 3.35 0.18
CA PHE A 20 6.88 2.10 -0.34
C PHE A 20 7.89 1.40 -1.26
N GLU A 21 8.57 2.15 -2.13
CA GLU A 21 9.62 1.63 -2.99
C GLU A 21 10.83 1.12 -2.20
N ALA A 22 11.20 1.82 -1.11
CA ALA A 22 12.24 1.41 -0.18
C ALA A 22 11.91 0.15 0.64
N PHE A 23 10.63 -0.22 0.77
CA PHE A 23 10.25 -1.45 1.49
C PHE A 23 10.82 -2.70 0.82
N SER A 24 11.11 -3.71 1.64
CA SER A 24 11.59 -5.01 1.16
C SER A 24 10.57 -5.67 0.24
N LYS A 25 11.05 -6.53 -0.68
CA LYS A 25 10.18 -7.28 -1.62
C LYS A 25 9.09 -8.06 -0.89
N SER A 26 9.41 -8.66 0.26
CA SER A 26 8.46 -9.39 1.10
C SER A 26 7.38 -8.47 1.67
N SER A 27 7.75 -7.28 2.16
CA SER A 27 6.79 -6.31 2.69
C SER A 27 5.85 -5.78 1.61
N LYS A 28 6.39 -5.42 0.45
CA LYS A 28 5.56 -5.05 -0.71
C LYS A 28 4.61 -6.17 -1.10
N LYS A 29 5.08 -7.42 -1.15
CA LYS A 29 4.25 -8.58 -1.51
C LYS A 29 3.08 -8.79 -0.54
N ALA A 30 3.30 -8.68 0.77
CA ALA A 30 2.22 -8.85 1.75
C ALA A 30 1.18 -7.73 1.66
N ILE A 31 1.60 -6.47 1.49
CA ILE A 31 0.69 -5.33 1.29
C ILE A 31 -0.15 -5.54 0.04
N LEU A 32 0.49 -5.93 -1.07
CA LEU A 32 -0.20 -6.20 -2.34
C LEU A 32 -1.22 -7.34 -2.20
N TYR A 33 -0.84 -8.44 -1.56
CA TYR A 33 -1.74 -9.56 -1.31
C TYR A 33 -2.92 -9.16 -0.42
N TRP A 34 -2.67 -8.35 0.61
CA TRP A 34 -3.72 -7.83 1.48
C TRP A 34 -4.69 -6.92 0.72
N ILE A 35 -4.20 -6.04 -0.17
CA ILE A 35 -5.07 -5.22 -1.03
C ILE A 35 -5.86 -6.08 -2.03
N GLU A 36 -5.22 -7.10 -2.61
CA GLU A 36 -5.85 -8.01 -3.58
C GLU A 36 -6.90 -8.93 -2.95
N SER A 37 -6.71 -9.33 -1.69
CA SER A 37 -7.67 -10.13 -0.91
C SER A 37 -9.00 -9.40 -0.67
N ALA A 38 -9.07 -8.07 -0.85
CA ALA A 38 -10.30 -7.31 -0.69
C ALA A 38 -11.28 -7.55 -1.86
N LYS A 39 -12.30 -8.39 -1.62
CA LYS A 39 -13.36 -8.72 -2.61
C LYS A 39 -14.27 -7.55 -2.95
N ARG A 40 -14.42 -6.57 -2.05
CA ARG A 40 -15.27 -5.39 -2.25
C ARG A 40 -14.40 -4.19 -2.64
N ALA A 41 -14.84 -3.44 -3.65
CA ALA A 41 -14.14 -2.25 -4.14
C ALA A 41 -13.94 -1.20 -3.04
N GLU A 42 -14.92 -1.00 -2.17
CA GLU A 42 -14.82 -0.09 -1.03
C GLU A 42 -13.71 -0.52 -0.05
N THR A 43 -13.64 -1.81 0.29
CA THR A 43 -12.60 -2.34 1.17
C THR A 43 -11.22 -2.19 0.54
N ARG A 44 -11.11 -2.44 -0.78
CA ARG A 44 -9.87 -2.23 -1.53
C ARG A 44 -9.42 -0.78 -1.44
N ALA A 45 -10.33 0.18 -1.69
CA ALA A 45 -10.03 1.60 -1.59
C ALA A 45 -9.56 2.00 -0.19
N ARG A 46 -10.21 1.49 0.88
CA ARG A 46 -9.79 1.74 2.27
C ARG A 46 -8.39 1.20 2.55
N ARG A 47 -8.07 -0.03 2.10
CA ARG A 47 -6.73 -0.63 2.26
C ARG A 47 -5.64 0.12 1.50
N ILE A 48 -5.94 0.62 0.30
CA ILE A 48 -5.02 1.46 -0.48
C ILE A 48 -4.77 2.77 0.26
N ALA A 49 -5.83 3.47 0.70
CA ALA A 49 -5.70 4.71 1.46
C ALA A 49 -4.88 4.52 2.75
N GLU A 50 -5.12 3.41 3.46
CA GLU A 50 -4.35 3.06 4.65
C GLU A 50 -2.88 2.76 4.33
N THR A 51 -2.61 2.06 3.24
CA THR A 51 -1.26 1.78 2.76
C THR A 51 -0.50 3.08 2.47
N VAL A 52 -1.11 4.01 1.73
CA VAL A 52 -0.49 5.30 1.42
C VAL A 52 -0.25 6.10 2.70
N ARG A 53 -1.24 6.16 3.60
CA ARG A 53 -1.13 6.88 4.88
C ARG A 53 -0.01 6.34 5.77
N LEU A 54 0.15 5.03 5.87
CA LEU A 54 1.19 4.39 6.66
C LEU A 54 2.55 4.50 5.98
N ALA A 55 2.61 4.30 4.67
CA ALA A 55 3.83 4.45 3.88
C ALA A 55 4.37 5.89 3.97
N ALA A 56 3.52 6.92 3.97
CA ALA A 56 3.93 8.31 4.21
C ALA A 56 4.66 8.50 5.56
N ARG A 57 4.39 7.63 6.54
CA ARG A 57 5.02 7.61 7.87
C ARG A 57 6.14 6.56 7.99
N ASN A 58 6.59 6.01 6.87
CA ASN A 58 7.55 4.90 6.79
C ASN A 58 7.10 3.65 7.59
N LYS A 59 5.78 3.43 7.69
CA LYS A 59 5.16 2.27 8.33
C LYS A 59 4.56 1.34 7.28
N ARG A 60 4.63 0.04 7.52
CA ARG A 60 4.12 -0.98 6.62
C ARG A 60 2.68 -1.33 7.03
N ALA A 61 1.74 -1.29 6.09
CA ALA A 61 0.34 -1.67 6.35
C ALA A 61 0.19 -3.18 6.49
N ASN A 62 -0.70 -3.64 7.37
CA ASN A 62 -0.93 -5.07 7.64
C ASN A 62 0.32 -5.82 8.18
N PHE A 63 1.17 -5.12 8.93
CA PHE A 63 2.37 -5.64 9.59
C PHE A 63 2.37 -5.37 11.10
N ASP A 64 1.19 -5.19 11.70
CA ASP A 64 1.08 -4.95 13.14
C ASP A 64 1.40 -6.25 13.90
N GLU A 65 2.56 -6.24 14.57
CA GLU A 65 2.86 -7.01 15.78
C GLU A 65 3.00 -6.01 16.92
#